data_AF-A0A815QSW7-F1
#
_entry.id   AF-A0A815QSW7-F1
#
_cell.length_a   1.000
_cell.length_b   1.000
_cell.length_c   1.000
_cell.angle_alpha   90.00
_cell.angle_beta   90.00
_cell.angle_gamma   90.00
#
_symmetry.space_group_name_H-M   'P 1'
#
loop_
_entity.id
_entity.type
_entity.pdbx_description
1 polymer ?
#
loop_
_entity_poly.entity_id
_entity_poly.type
_entity_poly.pdbx_seq_one_letter_code
_entity_poly.pdbx_strand_id
1 'polypeptide(L)'
;MNEDEFEKQVGNNDDFIEDIILSAGRNLSFEKRLKCLHQSDRIDQLYGCLRCTGFEERIGWLSNLQSYELFNEERRGFVSALNLYSIGEVGDRFEVSLIYPPYFYVETKLGREKDVYAYLSKRYHNRCLSFDLIAKEDLGN
;
A
#
# COMPACT_ATOMS: atom_id res chain seq x y z
N MET A 1 32.81 13.63 3.15
CA MET A 1 31.45 13.78 2.61
C MET A 1 30.85 14.91 3.41
N ASN A 2 30.75 16.09 2.81
CA ASN A 2 30.47 17.33 3.53
C ASN A 2 28.96 17.53 3.65
N GLU A 3 28.49 18.16 4.74
CA GLU A 3 27.07 18.46 4.98
C GLU A 3 26.44 19.23 3.80
N ASP A 4 27.21 20.09 3.15
CA ASP A 4 26.78 20.86 1.97
C ASP A 4 26.51 20.02 0.70
N GLU A 5 27.04 18.80 0.61
CA GLU A 5 26.73 17.85 -0.47
C GLU A 5 25.46 17.04 -0.17
N PHE A 6 25.12 16.86 1.11
CA PHE A 6 23.92 16.16 1.55
C PHE A 6 22.65 16.97 1.23
N GLU A 7 22.70 18.29 1.42
CA GLU A 7 21.58 19.20 1.13
C GLU A 7 21.32 19.40 -0.38
N LYS A 8 22.34 19.27 -1.24
CA LYS A 8 22.16 19.45 -2.70
C LYS A 8 21.48 18.27 -3.41
N GLN A 9 21.37 17.12 -2.76
CA GLN A 9 20.74 15.92 -3.33
C GLN A 9 19.29 15.71 -2.90
N VAL A 10 18.86 16.47 -1.90
CA VAL A 10 17.49 16.46 -1.40
C VAL A 10 16.83 17.70 -1.98
N GLY A 11 16.15 17.53 -3.12
CA GLY A 11 15.27 18.58 -3.65
C GLY A 11 14.32 19.07 -2.56
N ASN A 12 13.94 20.36 -2.62
CA ASN A 12 13.14 21.06 -1.61
C ASN A 12 12.19 20.12 -0.83
N ASN A 13 12.47 19.97 0.47
CA ASN A 13 11.73 19.10 1.38
C ASN A 13 10.21 19.37 1.40
N ASP A 14 9.80 20.59 1.06
CA ASP A 14 8.41 21.03 1.09
C ASP A 14 7.61 20.52 -0.12
N ASP A 15 8.18 20.57 -1.34
CA ASP A 15 7.56 19.98 -2.54
C ASP A 15 7.44 18.45 -2.40
N PHE A 16 8.32 17.86 -1.59
CA PHE A 16 8.43 16.42 -1.34
C PHE A 16 7.38 15.87 -0.35
N ILE A 17 7.13 16.56 0.77
CA ILE A 17 6.03 16.19 1.68
C ILE A 17 4.69 16.33 0.96
N GLU A 18 4.56 17.37 0.13
CA GLU A 18 3.35 17.58 -0.67
C GLU A 18 3.12 16.45 -1.67
N ASP A 19 4.15 15.97 -2.39
CA ASP A 19 4.04 14.84 -3.34
C ASP A 19 3.71 13.50 -2.64
N ILE A 20 4.24 13.25 -1.44
CA ILE A 20 3.87 12.08 -0.62
C ILE A 20 2.40 12.16 -0.20
N ILE A 21 1.95 13.32 0.30
CA ILE A 21 0.56 13.52 0.73
C ILE A 21 -0.39 13.51 -0.48
N LEU A 22 0.02 14.07 -1.63
CA LEU A 22 -0.72 14.08 -2.89
C LEU A 22 -0.84 12.69 -3.51
N SER A 23 0.11 11.79 -3.27
CA SER A 23 0.02 10.39 -3.73
C SER A 23 -1.19 9.65 -3.11
N ALA A 24 -1.64 10.06 -1.92
CA ALA A 24 -2.86 9.56 -1.32
C ALA A 24 -4.14 10.07 -2.05
N GLY A 25 -4.04 11.18 -2.78
CA GLY A 25 -5.09 11.84 -3.56
C GLY A 25 -5.04 11.50 -5.05
N ARG A 26 -5.62 10.35 -5.40
CA ARG A 26 -5.64 9.74 -6.74
C ARG A 26 -6.02 10.70 -7.89
N ASN A 27 -5.03 11.17 -8.65
CA ASN A 27 -5.10 11.54 -10.09
C ASN A 27 -3.69 11.79 -10.71
N LEU A 28 -2.68 11.00 -10.30
CA LEU A 28 -1.31 11.14 -10.81
C LEU A 28 -1.06 10.24 -12.03
N SER A 29 -0.22 10.69 -12.97
CA SER A 29 0.20 9.88 -14.11
C SER A 29 1.03 8.66 -13.65
N PHE A 30 1.06 7.62 -14.48
CA PHE A 30 1.84 6.39 -14.21
C PHE A 30 3.30 6.70 -13.82
N GLU A 31 3.96 7.56 -14.61
CA GLU A 31 5.36 7.94 -14.38
C GLU A 31 5.56 8.66 -13.05
N LYS A 32 4.65 9.57 -12.67
CA LYS A 32 4.73 10.29 -11.39
C LYS A 32 4.61 9.31 -10.23
N ARG A 33 3.63 8.39 -10.29
CA ARG A 33 3.44 7.37 -9.25
C ARG A 33 4.68 6.48 -9.11
N LEU A 34 5.26 6.04 -10.22
CA LEU A 34 6.47 5.23 -10.19
C LEU A 34 7.67 5.99 -9.58
N LYS A 35 7.83 7.28 -9.90
CA LYS A 35 8.85 8.13 -9.28
C LYS A 35 8.66 8.26 -7.78
N CYS A 36 7.42 8.49 -7.30
CA CYS A 36 7.12 8.56 -5.88
C CYS A 36 7.49 7.26 -5.14
N LEU A 37 7.19 6.09 -5.73
CA LEU A 37 7.58 4.80 -5.14
C LEU A 37 9.09 4.65 -5.03
N HIS A 38 9.83 4.92 -6.11
CA HIS A 38 11.29 4.85 -6.08
C HIS A 38 11.90 5.82 -5.07
N GLN A 39 11.28 6.98 -4.89
CA GLN A 39 11.74 7.96 -3.92
C GLN A 39 11.46 7.52 -2.48
N SER A 40 10.27 6.97 -2.20
CA SER A 40 9.96 6.37 -0.89
C SER A 40 10.97 5.28 -0.55
N ASP A 41 11.19 4.32 -1.47
CA ASP A 41 12.12 3.22 -1.29
C ASP A 41 13.57 3.72 -1.05
N ARG A 42 13.98 4.78 -1.74
CA ARG A 42 15.30 5.40 -1.53
C ARG A 42 15.43 5.98 -0.12
N ILE A 43 14.37 6.60 0.38
CA ILE A 43 14.36 7.23 1.70
C ILE A 43 14.36 6.18 2.80
N ASP A 44 13.55 5.13 2.66
CA ASP A 44 13.54 4.01 3.59
C ASP A 44 14.94 3.39 3.70
N GLN A 45 15.64 3.21 2.57
CA GLN A 45 17.04 2.76 2.55
C GLN A 45 18.01 3.73 3.25
N LEU A 46 17.86 5.04 3.05
CA LEU A 46 18.70 6.05 3.70
C LEU A 46 18.55 6.04 5.23
N TYR A 47 17.35 5.72 5.73
CA TYR A 47 17.08 5.57 7.17
C TYR A 47 17.35 4.15 7.70
N GLY A 48 17.94 3.28 6.88
CA GLY A 48 18.31 1.92 7.26
C GLY A 48 17.13 0.96 7.39
N CYS A 49 15.94 1.33 6.90
CA CYS A 49 14.79 0.44 6.78
C CYS A 49 15.00 -0.48 5.57
N LEU A 50 15.62 -1.63 5.81
CA LEU A 50 15.90 -2.59 4.73
C LEU A 50 14.65 -3.40 4.40
N ARG A 51 14.26 -3.41 3.13
CA ARG A 51 13.17 -4.25 2.65
C ARG A 51 13.56 -5.72 2.73
N CYS A 52 12.77 -6.49 3.48
CA CYS A 52 12.93 -7.94 3.52
C CYS A 52 12.48 -8.54 2.19
N THR A 53 13.42 -9.06 1.42
CA THR A 53 13.16 -9.81 0.19
C THR A 53 13.46 -11.29 0.42
N GLY A 54 12.47 -12.18 0.30
CA GLY A 54 12.69 -13.63 0.31
C GLY A 54 12.11 -14.36 1.53
N PHE A 55 12.75 -15.49 1.90
CA PHE A 55 12.32 -16.41 2.95
C PHE A 55 13.02 -16.20 4.30
N GLU A 56 13.65 -15.04 4.51
CA GLU A 56 14.31 -14.76 5.79
C GLU A 56 13.27 -14.49 6.87
N GLU A 57 13.19 -15.40 7.84
CA GLU A 57 12.43 -15.16 9.07
C GLU A 57 13.19 -14.16 9.94
N ARG A 58 12.53 -13.03 10.25
CA ARG A 58 13.05 -11.99 11.13
C ARG A 58 12.05 -11.70 12.22
N ILE A 59 12.54 -11.59 13.44
CA ILE A 59 11.74 -11.25 14.62
C ILE A 59 11.99 -9.78 14.95
N GLY A 60 10.91 -9.04 15.19
CA GLY A 60 10.99 -7.64 15.55
C GLY A 60 9.67 -7.09 16.08
N TRP A 61 9.74 -5.89 16.64
CA TRP A 61 8.59 -5.15 17.13
C TRP A 61 8.08 -4.21 16.04
N LEU A 62 6.80 -4.32 15.73
CA LEU A 62 6.12 -3.43 14.80
C LEU A 62 6.11 -2.00 15.37
N SER A 63 6.75 -1.07 14.69
CA SER A 63 6.85 0.32 15.09
C SER A 63 5.89 1.22 14.31
N ASN A 64 5.67 0.98 13.02
CA ASN A 64 4.81 1.80 12.19
C ASN A 64 4.11 1.00 11.07
N LEU A 65 2.99 1.52 10.61
CA LEU A 65 2.15 0.99 9.54
C LEU A 65 1.81 2.09 8.55
N GLN A 66 2.04 1.88 7.26
CA GLN A 66 1.71 2.87 6.23
C GLN A 66 1.07 2.23 4.99
N SER A 67 -0.02 2.83 4.51
CA SER A 67 -0.59 2.50 3.20
C SER A 67 0.45 2.69 2.11
N TYR A 68 0.60 1.69 1.24
CA TYR A 68 1.60 1.69 0.19
C TYR A 68 1.02 1.23 -1.15
N GLU A 69 1.71 1.54 -2.24
CA GLU A 69 1.42 0.99 -3.56
C GLU A 69 2.65 0.23 -4.06
N LEU A 70 2.43 -0.94 -4.65
CA LEU A 70 3.50 -1.71 -5.28
C LEU A 70 3.21 -1.83 -6.76
N PHE A 71 4.23 -1.73 -7.60
CA PHE A 71 4.10 -2.07 -9.00
C PHE A 71 4.18 -3.59 -9.15
N ASN A 72 3.09 -4.22 -9.59
CA ASN A 72 3.03 -5.65 -9.87
C ASN A 72 3.23 -5.89 -11.36
N GLU A 73 4.33 -6.54 -11.73
CA GLU A 73 4.69 -6.81 -13.13
C GLU A 73 3.72 -7.80 -13.79
N GLU A 74 3.27 -8.83 -13.08
CA GLU A 74 2.34 -9.84 -13.61
C GLU A 74 0.98 -9.23 -13.98
N ARG A 75 0.47 -8.33 -13.13
CA ARG A 75 -0.81 -7.64 -13.33
C ARG A 75 -0.66 -6.35 -14.15
N ARG A 76 0.57 -5.99 -14.53
CA ARG A 76 0.93 -4.74 -15.23
C ARG A 76 0.22 -3.52 -14.64
N GLY A 77 0.28 -3.40 -13.32
CA GLY A 77 -0.45 -2.34 -12.62
C GLY A 77 -0.02 -2.18 -11.17
N PHE A 78 -0.37 -1.02 -10.62
CA PHE A 78 -0.18 -0.78 -9.19
C PHE A 78 -1.20 -1.57 -8.38
N VAL A 79 -0.72 -2.22 -7.32
CA VAL A 79 -1.54 -2.92 -6.34
C VAL A 79 -1.44 -2.22 -4.99
N SER A 80 -2.52 -2.23 -4.22
CA SER A 80 -2.52 -1.74 -2.85
C SER A 80 -1.75 -2.70 -1.95
N ALA A 81 -0.93 -2.11 -1.07
CA ALA A 81 -0.13 -2.82 -0.10
C ALA A 81 -0.10 -2.05 1.23
N LEU A 82 0.45 -2.70 2.24
CA LEU A 82 0.72 -2.11 3.55
C LEU A 82 2.20 -2.31 3.87
N ASN A 83 2.92 -1.23 4.12
CA ASN A 83 4.28 -1.29 4.64
C ASN A 83 4.25 -1.41 6.16
N LEU A 84 4.92 -2.44 6.66
CA LEU A 84 5.11 -2.76 8.06
C LEU A 84 6.55 -2.42 8.43
N TYR A 85 6.78 -1.40 9.24
CA TYR A 85 8.11 -1.01 9.70
C TYR A 85 8.36 -1.60 11.08
N SER A 86 9.43 -2.37 11.21
CA SER A 86 9.77 -3.08 12.44
C SER A 86 11.20 -2.80 12.89
N ILE A 87 11.41 -2.95 14.19
CA ILE A 87 12.74 -2.89 14.82
C ILE A 87 13.09 -4.31 15.26
N GLY A 88 14.22 -4.84 14.81
CA GLY A 88 14.71 -6.17 15.14
C GLY A 88 15.36 -6.26 16.52
N GLU A 89 15.68 -7.48 16.93
CA GLU A 89 16.27 -7.80 18.24
C GLU A 89 17.61 -7.10 18.50
N VAL A 90 18.36 -6.80 17.44
CA VAL A 90 19.69 -6.16 17.51
C VAL A 90 19.59 -4.63 17.30
N GLY A 91 18.36 -4.10 17.21
CA GLY A 91 18.10 -2.69 16.94
C GLY A 91 18.21 -2.31 15.46
N ASP A 92 18.37 -3.28 14.56
CA ASP A 92 18.25 -3.09 13.12
C ASP A 92 16.80 -2.73 12.75
N ARG A 93 16.63 -2.03 11.64
CA ARG A 93 15.30 -1.68 11.13
C ARG A 93 15.05 -2.43 9.83
N PHE A 94 13.85 -2.95 9.69
CA PHE A 94 13.44 -3.62 8.47
C PHE A 94 11.98 -3.34 8.16
N GLU A 95 11.65 -3.45 6.88
CA GLU A 95 10.30 -3.27 6.41
C GLU A 95 9.82 -4.48 5.60
N VAL A 96 8.52 -4.74 5.69
CA VAL A 96 7.82 -5.76 4.92
C VAL A 96 6.61 -5.14 4.25
N SER A 97 6.48 -5.33 2.94
CA SER A 97 5.30 -4.88 2.20
C SER A 97 4.32 -6.03 2.01
N LEU A 98 3.14 -5.92 2.61
CA LEU A 98 2.05 -6.88 2.48
C LEU A 98 1.07 -6.43 1.40
N ILE A 99 0.98 -7.18 0.30
CA ILE A 99 -0.05 -6.91 -0.73
C ILE A 99 -1.41 -7.32 -0.17
N TYR A 100 -2.35 -6.38 -0.15
CA TYR A 100 -3.71 -6.65 0.32
C TYR A 100 -4.75 -5.92 -0.54
N PRO A 101 -5.65 -6.64 -1.23
CA PRO A 101 -6.70 -6.01 -2.02
C PRO A 101 -7.77 -5.41 -1.09
N PRO A 102 -8.03 -4.08 -1.13
CA PRO A 102 -9.05 -3.47 -0.30
C PRO A 102 -10.44 -3.98 -0.71
N TYR A 103 -11.31 -4.17 0.28
CA TYR A 103 -12.67 -4.65 0.09
C TYR A 103 -13.65 -3.82 0.92
N PHE A 104 -14.93 -3.91 0.58
CA PHE A 104 -16.03 -3.35 1.35
C PHE A 104 -17.24 -4.26 1.22
N TYR A 105 -18.17 -4.14 2.17
CA TYR A 105 -19.42 -4.90 2.15
C TYR A 105 -20.57 -4.04 1.61
N VAL A 106 -21.51 -4.70 0.96
CA VAL A 106 -22.78 -4.12 0.54
C VAL A 106 -23.88 -4.89 1.23
N GLU A 107 -24.62 -4.21 2.10
CA GLU A 107 -25.81 -4.78 2.72
C GLU A 107 -26.91 -4.93 1.67
N THR A 108 -27.63 -6.06 1.71
CA THR A 108 -28.74 -6.34 0.82
C THR A 108 -29.99 -6.68 1.62
N LYS A 109 -31.16 -6.39 1.04
CA LYS A 109 -32.41 -6.92 1.57
C LYS A 109 -32.40 -8.45 1.54
N LEU A 110 -32.97 -9.06 2.57
CA LEU A 110 -33.05 -10.52 2.69
C LEU A 110 -33.66 -11.15 1.43
N GLY A 111 -32.98 -12.16 0.89
CA GLY A 111 -33.40 -12.90 -0.30
C GLY A 111 -33.07 -12.22 -1.64
N ARG A 112 -32.39 -11.06 -1.62
CA ARG A 112 -31.95 -10.33 -2.83
C ARG A 112 -30.45 -10.39 -3.07
N GLU A 113 -29.71 -11.16 -2.29
CA GLU A 113 -28.26 -11.28 -2.32
C GLU A 113 -27.79 -11.69 -3.74
N LYS A 114 -28.43 -12.70 -4.33
CA LYS A 114 -28.08 -13.22 -5.67
C LYS A 114 -28.37 -12.22 -6.79
N ASP A 115 -29.48 -11.49 -6.71
CA ASP A 115 -29.86 -10.47 -7.70
C ASP A 115 -28.85 -9.32 -7.68
N VAL A 116 -28.50 -8.84 -6.48
CA VAL A 116 -27.53 -7.76 -6.29
C VAL A 116 -26.14 -8.21 -6.75
N TYR A 117 -25.72 -9.42 -6.39
CA TYR A 117 -24.46 -10.00 -6.86
C TYR A 117 -24.39 -10.04 -8.39
N ALA A 118 -25.43 -10.57 -9.06
CA ALA A 118 -25.47 -10.66 -10.51
C ALA A 118 -25.41 -9.28 -11.18
N TYR A 119 -26.09 -8.29 -10.61
CA TYR A 119 -26.05 -6.91 -11.10
C TYR A 119 -24.64 -6.29 -10.95
N LEU A 120 -24.06 -6.34 -9.75
CA LEU A 120 -22.77 -5.69 -9.46
C LEU A 120 -21.62 -6.34 -10.24
N SER A 121 -21.56 -7.67 -10.24
CA SER A 121 -20.54 -8.42 -10.99
C SER A 121 -20.60 -8.07 -12.48
N LYS A 122 -21.80 -8.02 -13.09
CA LYS A 122 -21.96 -7.64 -14.49
C LYS A 122 -21.65 -6.16 -14.76
N ARG A 123 -21.98 -5.25 -13.83
CA ARG A 123 -21.83 -3.79 -14.05
C ARG A 123 -20.40 -3.29 -13.79
N TYR A 124 -19.66 -3.95 -12.92
CA TYR A 124 -18.37 -3.50 -12.38
C TYR A 124 -17.23 -4.52 -12.55
N HIS A 125 -17.38 -5.55 -13.38
CA HIS A 125 -16.33 -6.56 -13.63
C HIS A 125 -14.96 -5.97 -13.99
N ASN A 126 -14.90 -4.81 -14.65
CA ASN A 126 -13.65 -4.15 -15.02
C ASN A 126 -13.08 -3.20 -13.95
N ARG A 127 -13.75 -3.03 -12.81
CA ARG A 127 -13.34 -2.10 -11.73
C ARG A 127 -13.06 -2.80 -10.41
N CYS A 128 -13.62 -3.98 -10.19
CA CYS A 128 -13.45 -4.75 -8.96
C CYS A 128 -12.66 -6.03 -9.25
N LEU A 129 -11.81 -6.44 -8.30
CA LEU A 129 -10.98 -7.64 -8.44
C LEU A 129 -11.82 -8.93 -8.33
N SER A 130 -12.73 -8.97 -7.37
CA SER A 130 -13.62 -10.10 -7.12
C SER A 130 -14.94 -9.62 -6.54
N PHE A 131 -15.93 -10.51 -6.56
CA PHE A 131 -17.22 -10.35 -5.89
C PHE A 131 -17.50 -11.66 -5.15
N ASP A 132 -17.93 -11.57 -3.90
CA ASP A 132 -18.23 -12.74 -3.08
C ASP A 132 -19.50 -12.49 -2.26
N LEU A 133 -20.31 -13.54 -2.09
CA LEU A 133 -21.44 -13.54 -1.17
C LEU A 133 -20.98 -14.12 0.16
N ILE A 134 -20.96 -13.29 1.20
CA ILE A 134 -20.43 -13.67 2.52
C ILE A 134 -21.51 -13.42 3.57
N ALA A 135 -21.83 -14.47 4.34
CA ALA A 135 -22.66 -14.32 5.54
C ALA A 135 -21.79 -13.78 6.69
N LYS A 136 -22.24 -12.70 7.32
CA LYS A 136 -21.61 -12.09 8.49
C LYS A 136 -22.67 -11.90 9.57
N GLU A 137 -22.27 -12.07 10.82
CA GLU A 137 -23.10 -11.74 11.96
C GLU A 137 -23.11 -10.22 12.13
N ASP A 138 -24.29 -9.65 12.28
CA ASP A 138 -24.45 -8.26 12.69
C ASP A 138 -24.55 -8.23 14.22
N LEU A 139 -23.59 -7.55 14.85
CA LEU A 139 -23.53 -7.39 16.30
C LEU A 139 -24.44 -6.25 16.80
N GLY A 140 -25.20 -5.59 15.91
CA GLY A 140 -26.05 -4.43 16.21
C GLY A 140 -27.47 -4.74 16.70
N ASN A 141 -27.82 -6.01 16.94
CA ASN A 141 -29.13 -6.43 17.47
C ASN A 141 -29.10 -6.74 18.97
#